data_AF-A0A9D9LTP8-F1
#
_entry.id   AF-A0A9D9LTP8-F1
#
_cell.length_a   1.000
_cell.length_b   1.000
_cell.length_c   1.000
_cell.angle_alpha   90.00
_cell.angle_beta   90.00
_cell.angle_gamma   90.00
#
_symmetry.space_group_name_H-M   'P 1'
#
loop_
_entity.id
_entity.type
_entity.pdbx_description
1 polymer ?
#
loop_
_entity_poly.entity_id
_entity_poly.type
_entity_poly.pdbx_seq_one_letter_code
_entity_poly.pdbx_strand_id
1 'polypeptide(L)'
;MNFITDPATKFDFMPADFVPFKDKKVCEYVRSLSGKDLEKREAWWHPEFEVKVMMNPHPVLISTLFTRLKAASEAGKSFTMILGNPEPDTYIPLAQLINYFKVDCSKVHIFAMDEWADDQGNIAPETYKAG
;
A
#
# COMPACT_ATOMS: atom_id res chain seq x y z
N MET A 1 3.76 10.29 32.30
CA MET A 1 4.92 10.95 31.68
C MET A 1 4.41 11.76 30.51
N ASN A 2 4.51 13.10 30.56
CA ASN A 2 4.20 13.93 29.41
C ASN A 2 5.46 13.96 28.53
N PHE A 3 5.41 13.33 27.36
CA PHE A 3 6.47 13.46 26.37
C PHE A 3 6.39 14.88 25.80
N ILE A 4 7.37 15.71 26.17
CA ILE A 4 7.56 17.02 25.54
C ILE A 4 8.41 16.77 24.31
N THR A 5 7.81 16.89 23.13
CA THR A 5 8.53 16.90 21.86
C THR A 5 8.77 18.33 21.43
N ASP A 6 9.87 18.59 20.74
CA ASP A 6 10.10 19.87 20.09
C ASP A 6 8.98 20.20 19.10
N PRO A 7 8.69 21.50 18.87
CA PRO A 7 7.72 21.90 17.86
C PRO A 7 8.20 21.49 16.46
N ALA A 8 7.24 21.12 15.60
CA ALA A 8 7.53 20.80 14.21
C ALA A 8 8.24 21.97 13.51
N THR A 9 9.41 21.71 12.95
CA THR A 9 10.24 22.71 12.24
C THR A 9 10.33 22.36 10.76
N LYS A 10 10.24 23.37 9.88
CA LYS A 10 10.54 23.18 8.46
C LYS A 10 12.03 22.90 8.30
N PHE A 11 12.38 21.66 7.96
CA PHE A 11 13.75 21.25 7.71
C PHE A 11 14.13 21.54 6.26
N ASP A 12 14.93 22.59 6.04
CA ASP A 12 15.47 22.91 4.72
C ASP A 12 16.75 22.11 4.48
N PHE A 13 16.77 21.29 3.43
CA PHE A 13 17.90 20.42 3.11
C PHE A 13 18.09 20.28 1.61
N MET A 14 19.31 19.91 1.21
CA MET A 14 19.60 19.48 -0.16
C MET A 14 19.70 17.96 -0.22
N PRO A 15 19.08 17.30 -1.23
CA PRO A 15 19.25 15.88 -1.44
C PRO A 15 20.73 15.51 -1.59
N ALA A 16 21.11 14.32 -1.09
CA ALA A 16 22.48 13.82 -1.16
C ALA A 16 22.99 13.70 -2.60
N ASP A 17 24.31 13.62 -2.78
CA ASP A 17 24.90 13.75 -4.10
C ASP A 17 24.49 12.70 -5.12
N PHE A 18 24.20 11.50 -4.64
CA PHE A 18 23.75 10.36 -5.46
C PHE A 18 22.28 10.44 -5.91
N VAL A 19 21.49 11.39 -5.40
CA VAL A 19 20.07 11.51 -5.79
C VAL A 19 19.98 12.08 -7.22
N PRO A 20 19.34 11.38 -8.17
CA PRO A 20 19.36 11.77 -9.59
C PRO A 20 18.54 13.01 -9.92
N PHE A 21 17.64 13.44 -9.03
CA PHE A 21 16.77 14.62 -9.21
C PHE A 21 16.86 15.55 -7.99
N LYS A 22 17.26 16.81 -8.20
CA LYS A 22 17.54 17.78 -7.11
C LYS A 22 16.92 19.17 -7.31
N ASP A 23 15.98 19.34 -8.25
CA ASP A 23 15.35 20.64 -8.46
C ASP A 23 14.44 21.00 -7.27
N LYS A 24 14.96 21.90 -6.42
CA LYS A 24 14.26 22.35 -5.21
C LYS A 24 12.91 23.00 -5.53
N LYS A 25 12.80 23.76 -6.62
CA LYS A 25 11.55 24.45 -6.96
C LYS A 25 10.47 23.44 -7.32
N VAL A 26 10.82 22.40 -8.07
CA VAL A 26 9.90 21.31 -8.40
C VAL A 26 9.52 20.54 -7.15
N CYS A 27 10.48 20.19 -6.28
CA CYS A 27 10.21 19.50 -5.02
C CYS A 27 9.24 20.28 -4.11
N GLU A 28 9.44 21.58 -3.96
CA GLU A 28 8.55 22.43 -3.17
C GLU A 28 7.17 22.58 -3.82
N TYR A 29 7.10 22.65 -5.15
CA TYR A 29 5.83 22.64 -5.88
C TYR A 29 5.04 21.34 -5.64
N VAL A 30 5.63 20.16 -5.85
CA VAL A 30 4.91 18.89 -5.66
C VAL A 30 4.51 18.67 -4.21
N ARG A 31 5.31 19.13 -3.23
CA ARG A 31 4.95 19.11 -1.80
C ARG A 31 3.74 19.99 -1.48
N SER A 32 3.52 21.04 -2.26
CA SER A 32 2.38 21.95 -2.07
C SER A 32 1.07 21.43 -2.65
N LEU A 33 1.11 20.38 -3.48
CA LEU A 33 -0.07 19.80 -4.09
C LEU A 33 -0.97 19.18 -3.01
N SER A 34 -2.26 19.53 -3.07
CA SER A 34 -3.25 18.87 -2.24
C SER A 34 -3.58 17.49 -2.80
N GLY A 35 -4.16 16.61 -1.97
CA GLY A 35 -4.74 15.36 -2.46
C GLY A 35 -5.76 15.57 -3.59
N LYS A 36 -6.47 16.72 -3.59
CA LYS A 36 -7.40 17.07 -4.67
C LYS A 36 -6.72 17.43 -5.97
N ASP A 37 -5.51 17.99 -5.92
CA ASP A 37 -4.72 18.25 -7.11
C ASP A 37 -4.23 16.93 -7.73
N LEU A 38 -3.86 15.95 -6.90
CA LEU A 38 -3.45 14.61 -7.35
C LEU A 38 -4.61 13.76 -7.91
N GLU A 39 -5.87 14.10 -7.59
CA GLU A 39 -7.07 13.47 -8.18
C GLU A 39 -7.43 14.05 -9.56
N LYS A 40 -6.82 15.15 -10.00
CA LYS A 40 -7.12 15.75 -11.31
C LYS A 40 -6.56 14.87 -12.42
N ARG A 41 -7.39 14.61 -13.43
CA ARG A 41 -6.99 13.82 -14.60
C ARG A 41 -6.08 14.62 -15.52
N GLU A 42 -5.04 13.97 -16.00
CA GLU A 42 -4.25 14.48 -17.11
C GLU A 42 -4.76 13.94 -18.45
N ALA A 43 -4.50 14.69 -19.52
CA ALA A 43 -4.93 14.33 -20.87
C ALA A 43 -4.34 13.00 -21.37
N TRP A 44 -3.21 12.56 -20.80
CA TRP A 44 -2.53 11.33 -21.17
C TRP A 44 -2.97 10.10 -20.35
N TRP A 45 -3.87 10.26 -19.36
CA TRP A 45 -4.36 9.14 -18.56
C TRP A 45 -5.28 8.22 -19.35
N HIS A 46 -5.16 6.91 -19.15
CA HIS A 46 -6.10 5.93 -19.72
C HIS A 46 -7.54 6.25 -19.25
N PRO A 47 -8.58 6.12 -20.11
CA PRO A 47 -9.96 6.48 -19.74
C PRO A 47 -10.47 5.79 -18.47
N GLU A 48 -10.07 4.54 -18.24
CA GLU A 48 -10.47 3.73 -17.08
C GLU A 48 -9.55 3.88 -15.85
N PHE A 49 -8.46 4.65 -15.96
CA PHE A 49 -7.56 4.86 -14.82
C PHE A 49 -8.13 5.92 -13.90
N GLU A 50 -8.38 5.58 -12.64
CA GLU A 50 -8.93 6.50 -11.63
C GLU A 50 -8.02 6.55 -10.40
N VAL A 51 -7.85 7.75 -9.83
CA VAL A 51 -7.06 7.99 -8.62
C VAL A 51 -7.94 8.60 -7.55
N LYS A 52 -7.82 8.07 -6.33
CA LYS A 52 -8.48 8.61 -5.15
C LYS A 52 -7.45 8.81 -4.05
N VAL A 53 -7.36 10.02 -3.51
CA VAL A 53 -6.50 10.31 -2.35
C VAL A 53 -7.35 10.27 -1.08
N MET A 54 -6.88 9.48 -0.12
CA MET A 54 -7.58 9.18 1.12
C MET A 54 -6.63 9.31 2.30
N MET A 55 -7.14 9.74 3.45
CA MET A 55 -6.32 9.80 4.67
C MET A 55 -5.97 8.38 5.18
N ASN A 56 -6.90 7.43 5.03
CA ASN A 56 -6.70 6.03 5.36
C ASN A 56 -7.35 5.16 4.28
N PRO A 57 -6.56 4.56 3.36
CA PRO A 57 -7.08 3.70 2.31
C PRO A 57 -7.36 2.25 2.77
N HIS A 58 -6.87 1.81 3.93
CA HIS A 58 -6.93 0.41 4.36
C HIS A 58 -8.36 -0.16 4.36
N PRO A 59 -9.39 0.52 4.93
CA PRO A 59 -10.76 -0.03 4.92
C PRO A 59 -11.33 -0.25 3.52
N VAL A 60 -10.95 0.60 2.56
CA VAL A 60 -11.39 0.49 1.15
C VAL A 60 -10.71 -0.70 0.50
N LEU A 61 -9.40 -0.88 0.72
CA LEU A 61 -8.66 -2.01 0.18
C LEU A 61 -9.14 -3.34 0.78
N ILE A 62 -9.31 -3.41 2.11
CA ILE A 62 -9.87 -4.56 2.82
C ILE A 62 -11.23 -4.93 2.23
N SER A 63 -12.15 -3.95 2.13
CA SER A 63 -13.49 -4.18 1.59
C SER A 63 -13.44 -4.66 0.14
N THR A 64 -12.55 -4.09 -0.68
CA THR A 64 -12.39 -4.46 -2.09
C THR A 64 -11.89 -5.89 -2.25
N LEU A 65 -10.84 -6.27 -1.51
CA LEU A 65 -10.29 -7.62 -1.55
C LEU A 65 -11.31 -8.65 -1.03
N PHE A 66 -11.92 -8.38 0.13
CA PHE A 66 -12.88 -9.28 0.74
C PHE A 66 -14.11 -9.50 -0.16
N THR A 67 -14.72 -8.43 -0.67
CA THR A 67 -15.93 -8.53 -1.50
C THR A 67 -15.67 -9.27 -2.81
N ARG A 68 -14.53 -9.02 -3.46
CA ARG A 68 -14.15 -9.71 -4.70
C ARG A 68 -13.83 -11.18 -4.47
N LEU A 69 -13.06 -11.49 -3.42
CA LEU A 69 -12.74 -12.87 -3.04
C LEU A 69 -14.02 -13.64 -2.69
N LYS A 70 -14.88 -13.07 -1.84
CA LYS A 70 -16.16 -13.69 -1.49
C LYS A 70 -17.05 -13.92 -2.70
N ALA A 71 -17.19 -12.95 -3.59
CA ALA A 71 -17.98 -13.10 -4.82
C ALA A 71 -17.43 -14.20 -5.75
N ALA A 72 -16.10 -14.31 -5.87
CA ALA A 72 -15.47 -15.37 -6.65
C ALA A 72 -15.71 -16.75 -6.01
N SER A 73 -15.57 -16.84 -4.68
CA SER A 73 -15.85 -18.04 -3.89
C SER A 73 -17.29 -18.52 -4.08
N GLU A 74 -18.27 -17.62 -3.92
CA GLU A 74 -19.71 -17.91 -4.12
C GLU A 74 -20.05 -18.30 -5.56
N ALA A 75 -19.33 -17.74 -6.54
CA ALA A 75 -19.48 -18.12 -7.94
C ALA A 75 -18.67 -19.37 -8.33
N GLY A 76 -17.93 -19.98 -7.40
CA GLY A 76 -17.07 -21.14 -7.65
C GLY A 76 -15.90 -20.87 -8.61
N LYS A 77 -15.48 -19.60 -8.77
CA LYS A 77 -14.42 -19.16 -9.67
C LYS A 77 -13.07 -19.06 -8.95
N SER A 78 -11.97 -19.22 -9.70
CA SER A 78 -10.64 -18.89 -9.18
C SER A 78 -10.49 -17.39 -8.96
N PHE A 79 -9.70 -17.03 -7.94
CA PHE A 79 -9.37 -15.64 -7.63
C PHE A 79 -7.87 -15.51 -7.39
N THR A 80 -7.22 -14.64 -8.16
CA THR A 80 -5.77 -14.38 -8.03
C THR A 80 -5.55 -13.00 -7.44
N MET A 81 -4.69 -12.91 -6.43
CA MET A 81 -4.25 -11.67 -5.81
C MET A 81 -2.75 -11.49 -5.97
N ILE A 82 -2.34 -10.26 -6.28
CA ILE A 82 -0.95 -9.81 -6.27
C ILE A 82 -0.87 -8.74 -5.16
N LEU A 83 -0.08 -9.00 -4.13
CA LEU A 83 -0.09 -8.26 -2.86
C LEU A 83 1.32 -7.76 -2.51
N GLY A 84 1.46 -6.51 -2.06
CA GLY A 84 2.75 -5.91 -1.66
C GLY A 84 3.03 -6.06 -0.16
N ASN A 85 4.31 -5.98 0.23
CA ASN A 85 4.76 -6.12 1.62
C ASN A 85 5.41 -4.81 2.14
N PRO A 86 5.41 -4.56 3.48
CA PRO A 86 4.50 -5.09 4.49
C PRO A 86 3.20 -4.31 4.57
N GLU A 87 2.09 -5.04 4.76
CA GLU A 87 0.76 -4.43 4.91
C GLU A 87 -0.09 -5.16 5.96
N PRO A 88 0.37 -5.19 7.23
CA PRO A 88 -0.33 -5.88 8.31
C PRO A 88 -1.72 -5.29 8.59
N ASP A 89 -1.86 -3.96 8.48
CA ASP A 89 -3.11 -3.23 8.74
C ASP A 89 -4.22 -3.56 7.73
N THR A 90 -3.86 -4.09 6.56
CA THR A 90 -4.85 -4.61 5.59
C THR A 90 -5.03 -6.12 5.73
N TYR A 91 -3.95 -6.90 5.80
CA TYR A 91 -4.02 -8.35 5.63
C TYR A 91 -4.52 -9.09 6.88
N ILE A 92 -4.21 -8.60 8.09
CA ILE A 92 -4.72 -9.22 9.32
C ILE A 92 -6.25 -9.07 9.43
N PRO A 93 -6.84 -7.86 9.26
CA PRO A 93 -8.31 -7.73 9.26
C PRO A 93 -8.97 -8.51 8.11
N LEU A 94 -8.36 -8.54 6.93
CA LEU A 94 -8.87 -9.32 5.79
C LEU A 94 -8.95 -10.82 6.14
N ALA A 95 -7.90 -11.39 6.71
CA ALA A 95 -7.88 -12.78 7.14
C ALA A 95 -8.94 -13.08 8.22
N GLN A 96 -9.14 -12.14 9.15
CA GLN A 96 -10.21 -12.24 10.16
C GLN A 96 -11.61 -12.28 9.51
N LEU A 97 -11.86 -11.43 8.51
CA LEU A 97 -13.13 -11.45 7.77
C LEU A 97 -13.31 -12.75 7.00
N ILE A 98 -12.28 -13.24 6.30
CA ILE A 98 -12.30 -14.52 5.57
C ILE A 98 -12.69 -15.66 6.52
N ASN A 99 -12.06 -15.72 7.70
CA ASN A 99 -12.34 -16.73 8.71
C ASN A 99 -13.75 -16.60 9.30
N TYR A 100 -14.18 -15.37 9.62
CA TYR A 100 -15.49 -15.11 10.19
C TYR A 100 -16.63 -15.52 9.26
N PHE A 101 -16.51 -15.17 7.97
CA PHE A 101 -17.50 -15.52 6.94
C PHE A 101 -17.29 -16.90 6.33
N LYS A 102 -16.27 -17.65 6.77
CA LYS A 102 -15.92 -19.00 6.29
C LYS A 102 -15.81 -19.07 4.76
N VAL A 103 -15.11 -18.10 4.17
CA VAL A 103 -15.00 -18.02 2.72
C VAL A 103 -14.10 -19.15 2.20
N ASP A 104 -14.59 -19.92 1.22
CA ASP A 104 -13.81 -21.00 0.62
C ASP A 104 -12.66 -20.40 -0.20
N CYS A 105 -11.43 -20.69 0.24
CA CYS A 105 -10.19 -20.23 -0.38
C CYS A 105 -9.51 -21.32 -1.23
N SER A 106 -10.15 -22.47 -1.48
CA SER A 106 -9.57 -23.60 -2.23
C SER A 106 -9.13 -23.26 -3.66
N LYS A 107 -9.68 -22.17 -4.23
CA LYS A 107 -9.34 -21.64 -5.57
C LYS A 107 -8.70 -20.25 -5.52
N VAL A 108 -8.13 -19.86 -4.38
CA VAL A 108 -7.41 -18.60 -4.23
C VAL A 108 -5.92 -18.82 -4.52
N HIS A 109 -5.36 -17.96 -5.37
CA HIS A 109 -3.93 -17.93 -5.68
C HIS A 109 -3.35 -16.58 -5.27
N ILE A 110 -2.24 -16.59 -4.54
CA ILE A 110 -1.61 -15.38 -4.01
C ILE A 110 -0.17 -15.30 -4.50
N PHE A 111 0.22 -14.11 -4.95
CA PHE A 111 1.59 -13.77 -5.29
C PHE A 111 2.01 -12.54 -4.49
N ALA A 112 3.14 -12.63 -3.78
CA ALA A 112 3.78 -11.46 -3.18
C ALA A 112 4.52 -10.67 -4.28
N MET A 113 4.40 -9.34 -4.27
CA MET A 113 5.08 -8.46 -5.23
C MET A 113 6.58 -8.35 -4.95
N ASP A 114 6.97 -8.50 -3.69
CA ASP A 114 8.33 -8.39 -3.19
C ASP A 114 8.53 -9.34 -2.00
N GLU A 115 9.78 -9.68 -1.72
CA GLU A 115 10.18 -10.40 -0.51
C GLU A 115 11.57 -9.95 -0.06
N TRP A 116 11.81 -9.99 1.25
CA TRP A 116 13.11 -9.73 1.84
C TRP A 116 14.03 -10.93 1.63
N ALA A 117 15.15 -10.66 0.97
CA ALA A 117 16.28 -11.57 0.90
C ALA A 117 17.57 -10.85 1.30
N ASP A 118 18.44 -11.55 2.03
CA ASP A 118 19.79 -11.06 2.29
C ASP A 118 20.67 -11.15 1.02
N ASP A 119 21.90 -10.66 1.12
CA ASP A 119 22.89 -10.66 0.03
C ASP A 119 23.34 -12.07 -0.39
N GLN A 120 22.99 -13.09 0.39
CA GLN A 120 23.25 -14.51 0.11
C GLN A 120 21.99 -15.22 -0.43
N GLY A 121 20.87 -14.51 -0.60
CA GLY A 121 19.62 -15.04 -1.11
C GLY A 121 18.78 -15.80 -0.09
N ASN A 122 19.07 -15.67 1.21
CA ASN A 122 18.23 -16.25 2.26
C ASN A 122 17.00 -15.37 2.48
N ILE A 123 15.81 -15.98 2.44
CA ILE A 123 14.54 -15.30 2.71
C ILE A 123 14.41 -15.06 4.21
N ALA A 124 13.81 -13.91 4.59
CA ALA A 124 13.51 -13.61 5.98
C ALA A 124 12.66 -14.73 6.64
N PRO A 125 13.02 -15.20 7.85
CA PRO A 125 12.24 -16.22 8.55
C PRO A 125 10.92 -15.65 9.07
N GLU A 126 9.94 -16.50 9.36
CA GLU A 126 8.63 -16.10 9.93
C GLU A 126 8.75 -15.33 11.26
N THR A 127 9.85 -15.50 11.99
CA THR A 127 10.14 -14.79 13.24
C THR A 127 10.71 -13.38 13.05
N TYR A 128 10.96 -12.97 11.80
CA TYR A 128 11.44 -11.64 11.46
C TYR A 128 10.38 -10.58 11.79
N LYS A 129 10.78 -9.52 12.47
CA LYS A 129 9.85 -8.48 12.95
C LYS A 129 9.58 -7.47 11.84
N ALA A 130 8.35 -6.96 11.80
CA ALA A 130 8.06 -5.74 11.06
C ALA A 130 8.91 -4.58 11.61
N GLY A 131 9.47 -3.77 10.70
CA GLY A 131 10.25 -2.57 11.01
C GLY A 131 9.37 -1.36 11.30
#